data_AF-A0A1S3T9F9-F1
#
_entry.id   AF-A0A1S3T9F9-F1
#
_cell.length_a   1.000
_cell.length_b   1.000
_cell.length_c   1.000
_cell.angle_alpha   90.00
_cell.angle_beta   90.00
_cell.angle_gamma   90.00
#
_symmetry.space_group_name_H-M   'P 1'
#
loop_
_entity.id
_entity.type
_entity.pdbx_description
1 polymer ?
#
loop_
_entity_poly.entity_id
_entity_poly.type
_entity_poly.pdbx_seq_one_letter_code
_entity_poly.pdbx_strand_id
1 'polypeptide(L)'
;MQDPSRPATGYPAPPFHRPNGAQPPPPATAYPYAAAPPPYPQPQYYNPNYPPPRSYASRSFFRAFFATMICLAVIFGVILIVTWLVLRPSLPHFTLHTVSLTNLSTTSQSLSATWHLAFLVRNGNKKMTITYNALRSFVFYRATDVANSELAPFKQDTKSETTLNATLVAASSYLGPSLINNLNAERADNSVLFDVQIVASTSFRSGSWRFRTRFLKVLCQKVPVSVSSNSSSGELVGGDRECQVWT
;
A
#
# COMPACT_ATOMS: atom_id res chain seq x y z
N MET A 1 67.77 58.73 48.48
CA MET A 1 68.20 59.93 47.72
C MET A 1 69.71 60.05 47.85
N GLN A 2 70.36 60.52 46.79
CA GLN A 2 71.76 60.96 46.62
C GLN A 2 72.90 60.35 47.48
N ASP A 3 73.79 59.61 46.80
CA ASP A 3 75.22 59.94 46.53
C ASP A 3 76.15 60.37 47.69
N PRO A 4 77.39 59.85 47.75
CA PRO A 4 78.52 60.72 47.40
C PRO A 4 79.71 60.08 46.65
N SER A 5 79.92 60.54 45.41
CA SER A 5 81.13 61.20 44.87
C SER A 5 82.55 60.65 45.16
N ARG A 6 83.24 60.36 44.04
CA ARG A 6 84.66 59.98 43.80
C ARG A 6 85.72 61.06 44.16
N PRO A 7 87.00 60.65 44.33
CA PRO A 7 88.14 61.43 43.79
C PRO A 7 89.10 60.61 42.89
N ALA A 8 89.96 61.29 42.10
CA ALA A 8 90.89 60.65 41.14
C ALA A 8 92.20 61.44 40.91
N THR A 9 93.33 60.74 40.75
CA THR A 9 94.69 61.17 40.34
C THR A 9 95.51 59.97 39.84
N GLY A 10 96.55 60.05 38.99
CA GLY A 10 97.02 61.19 38.19
C GLY A 10 98.46 61.08 37.63
N TYR A 11 98.66 60.39 36.49
CA TYR A 11 99.86 60.43 35.59
C TYR A 11 101.21 59.86 36.13
N PRO A 12 102.26 59.60 35.28
CA PRO A 12 102.43 59.87 33.83
C PRO A 12 102.86 58.66 32.94
N ALA A 13 103.14 58.93 31.65
CA ALA A 13 103.65 58.01 30.59
C ALA A 13 104.46 58.82 29.54
N PRO A 14 104.86 58.27 28.37
CA PRO A 14 105.86 57.22 28.07
C PRO A 14 107.09 57.81 27.30
N PRO A 15 107.94 57.00 26.62
CA PRO A 15 108.07 57.21 25.16
C PRO A 15 108.26 55.95 24.28
N PHE A 16 108.10 56.15 22.97
CA PHE A 16 108.20 55.15 21.88
C PHE A 16 109.56 55.17 21.17
N HIS A 17 109.92 54.05 20.52
CA HIS A 17 110.62 54.07 19.22
C HIS A 17 110.52 52.71 18.48
N ARG A 18 110.15 52.78 17.20
CA ARG A 18 110.32 51.75 16.15
C ARG A 18 111.37 52.25 15.14
N PRO A 19 111.97 51.36 14.33
CA PRO A 19 112.32 51.68 12.94
C PRO A 19 111.40 50.97 11.92
N ASN A 20 111.28 51.54 10.72
CA ASN A 20 110.35 51.12 9.67
C ASN A 20 111.03 50.33 8.54
N GLY A 21 110.24 49.54 7.81
CA GLY A 21 110.49 49.05 6.44
C GLY A 21 109.14 48.89 5.73
N ALA A 22 109.01 49.33 4.47
CA ALA A 22 107.72 49.66 3.85
C ALA A 22 107.09 48.57 2.93
N GLN A 23 105.83 48.81 2.54
CA GLN A 23 104.86 47.92 1.85
C GLN A 23 105.18 47.56 0.39
N PRO A 24 104.45 46.58 -0.20
CA PRO A 24 103.35 46.93 -1.13
C PRO A 24 101.96 46.32 -0.75
N PRO A 25 100.86 46.69 -1.46
CA PRO A 25 99.46 46.47 -1.04
C PRO A 25 98.71 45.34 -1.84
N PRO A 26 97.36 45.15 -1.75
CA PRO A 26 96.69 43.83 -1.80
C PRO A 26 96.26 43.36 -3.20
N PRO A 27 95.75 42.12 -3.29
CA PRO A 27 94.45 41.92 -3.96
C PRO A 27 93.50 40.94 -3.25
N ALA A 28 92.21 41.07 -3.53
CA ALA A 28 91.19 40.08 -3.16
C ALA A 28 91.04 39.03 -4.27
N THR A 29 91.03 37.75 -3.92
CA THR A 29 90.67 36.63 -4.82
C THR A 29 89.95 35.53 -4.04
N ALA A 30 88.94 34.93 -4.68
CA ALA A 30 88.10 33.87 -4.12
C ALA A 30 88.64 32.45 -4.42
N TYR A 31 87.77 31.44 -4.24
CA TYR A 31 87.94 29.98 -4.46
C TYR A 31 88.52 29.17 -3.29
N PRO A 32 88.16 27.87 -3.13
CA PRO A 32 86.93 27.18 -3.56
C PRO A 32 86.24 26.40 -2.40
N TYR A 33 85.09 25.78 -2.72
CA TYR A 33 84.20 25.09 -1.78
C TYR A 33 84.85 23.99 -0.92
N ALA A 34 84.60 24.01 0.39
CA ALA A 34 84.74 22.87 1.28
C ALA A 34 83.34 22.40 1.73
N ALA A 35 83.12 21.09 1.77
CA ALA A 35 81.81 20.51 2.06
C ALA A 35 81.37 20.73 3.53
N ALA A 36 80.07 20.93 3.74
CA ALA A 36 79.51 21.10 5.07
C ALA A 36 79.56 19.80 5.89
N PRO A 37 79.96 19.83 7.18
CA PRO A 37 79.86 18.67 8.07
C PRO A 37 78.38 18.29 8.31
N PRO A 38 78.07 16.99 8.47
CA PRO A 38 76.69 16.53 8.58
C PRO A 38 76.02 17.00 9.89
N PRO A 39 74.70 17.28 9.88
CA PRO A 39 73.99 17.75 11.07
C PRO A 39 73.94 16.69 12.17
N TYR A 40 74.31 17.07 13.39
CA TYR A 40 74.09 16.24 14.58
C TYR A 40 72.57 16.13 14.84
N PRO A 41 71.98 14.92 14.88
CA PRO A 41 70.55 14.76 15.10
C PRO A 41 70.18 15.15 16.54
N GLN A 42 69.40 16.23 16.68
CA GLN A 42 68.81 16.63 17.96
C GLN A 42 67.76 15.59 18.39
N PRO A 43 67.75 15.14 19.67
CA PRO A 43 66.79 14.15 20.14
C PRO A 43 65.36 14.71 20.08
N GLN A 44 64.51 14.06 19.28
CA GLN A 44 63.08 14.37 19.21
C GLN A 44 62.42 14.09 20.56
N TYR A 45 62.09 15.14 21.30
CA TYR A 45 61.37 15.02 22.58
C TYR A 45 59.93 14.59 22.31
N TYR A 46 59.68 13.28 22.35
CA TYR A 46 58.38 12.70 22.04
C TYR A 46 57.36 13.08 23.11
N ASN A 47 56.54 14.09 22.82
CA ASN A 47 55.44 14.52 23.69
C ASN A 47 54.30 13.48 23.62
N PRO A 48 54.02 12.70 24.68
CA PRO A 48 53.04 11.60 24.62
C PRO A 48 51.58 12.09 24.54
N ASN A 49 51.33 13.38 24.72
CA ASN A 49 49.99 13.94 24.92
C ASN A 49 49.24 14.32 23.64
N TYR A 50 49.70 13.89 22.46
CA TYR A 50 48.88 13.97 21.24
C TYR A 50 47.93 12.76 21.16
N PRO A 51 46.61 12.93 21.36
CA PRO A 51 45.68 11.85 21.07
C PRO A 51 45.76 11.51 19.58
N PRO A 52 45.80 10.21 19.19
CA PRO A 52 45.90 9.84 17.80
C PRO A 52 44.68 10.36 17.02
N PRO A 53 44.85 10.78 15.75
CA PRO A 53 43.75 11.23 14.92
C PRO A 53 42.75 10.07 14.76
N ARG A 54 41.63 10.16 15.50
CA ARG A 54 40.60 9.13 15.52
C ARG A 54 40.05 8.96 14.10
N SER A 55 40.24 7.78 13.53
CA SER A 55 39.76 7.39 12.20
C SER A 55 38.23 7.20 12.18
N TYR A 56 37.49 8.30 12.35
CA TYR A 56 36.02 8.34 12.36
C TYR A 56 35.38 7.93 11.02
N ALA A 57 36.14 7.90 9.93
CA ALA A 57 35.64 7.67 8.57
C ALA A 57 34.87 6.34 8.41
N SER A 58 35.40 5.21 8.88
CA SER A 58 34.78 3.90 8.64
C SER A 58 33.48 3.69 9.43
N ARG A 59 33.47 4.05 10.73
CA ARG A 59 32.27 3.93 11.58
C ARG A 59 31.15 4.89 11.17
N SER A 60 31.49 6.05 10.58
CA SER A 60 30.51 7.00 10.06
C SER A 60 29.80 6.46 8.82
N PHE A 61 30.54 5.86 7.88
CA PHE A 61 29.98 5.32 6.64
C PHE A 61 28.93 4.23 6.90
N PHE A 62 29.24 3.22 7.73
CA PHE A 62 28.27 2.17 8.04
C PHE A 62 27.02 2.72 8.75
N ARG A 63 27.17 3.67 9.68
CA ARG A 63 26.03 4.33 10.33
C ARG A 63 25.16 5.10 9.34
N ALA A 64 25.76 5.86 8.42
CA ALA A 64 25.05 6.58 7.37
C ALA A 64 24.35 5.64 6.38
N PHE A 65 24.98 4.51 6.04
CA PHE A 65 24.40 3.48 5.17
C PHE A 65 23.18 2.81 5.83
N PHE A 66 23.30 2.34 7.07
CA PHE A 66 22.17 1.74 7.78
C PHE A 66 21.05 2.76 8.05
N ALA A 67 21.38 4.01 8.40
CA ALA A 67 20.37 5.07 8.55
C ALA A 67 19.64 5.34 7.22
N THR A 68 20.36 5.42 6.10
CA THR A 68 19.75 5.56 4.76
C THR A 68 18.85 4.38 4.42
N MET A 69 19.30 3.15 4.65
CA MET A 69 18.50 1.95 4.40
C MET A 69 17.23 1.89 5.27
N ILE A 70 17.32 2.28 6.54
CA ILE A 70 16.15 2.40 7.42
C ILE A 70 15.19 3.48 6.90
N CYS A 71 15.69 4.66 6.50
CA CYS A 71 14.86 5.71 5.92
C CYS A 71 14.16 5.25 4.63
N LEU A 72 14.86 4.56 3.73
CA LEU A 72 14.28 3.99 2.51
C LEU A 72 13.22 2.92 2.83
N ALA A 73 13.48 2.04 3.81
CA ALA A 73 12.52 1.04 4.27
C ALA A 73 11.26 1.67 4.89
N VAL A 74 11.41 2.75 5.67
CA VAL A 74 10.28 3.52 6.23
C VAL A 74 9.49 4.21 5.13
N ILE A 75 10.15 4.89 4.18
CA ILE A 75 9.48 5.53 3.03
C ILE A 75 8.71 4.49 2.22
N PHE A 76 9.34 3.35 1.91
CA PHE A 76 8.69 2.26 1.18
C PHE A 76 7.51 1.66 1.96
N GLY A 77 7.64 1.47 3.27
CA GLY A 77 6.55 1.05 4.15
C GLY A 77 5.37 2.03 4.16
N VAL A 78 5.63 3.33 4.25
CA VAL A 78 4.61 4.38 4.16
C VAL A 78 3.92 4.36 2.80
N ILE A 79 4.68 4.23 1.70
CA ILE A 79 4.12 4.09 0.34
C ILE A 79 3.18 2.87 0.29
N LEU A 80 3.63 1.69 0.76
CA LEU A 80 2.78 0.49 0.78
C LEU A 80 1.51 0.67 1.62
N ILE A 81 1.60 1.31 2.79
CA ILE A 81 0.44 1.59 3.67
C ILE A 81 -0.55 2.54 2.97
N VAL A 82 -0.07 3.64 2.40
CA VAL A 82 -0.90 4.62 1.67
C VAL A 82 -1.53 3.96 0.43
N THR A 83 -0.74 3.21 -0.35
CA THR A 83 -1.23 2.43 -1.48
C THR A 83 -2.32 1.46 -1.05
N TRP A 84 -2.13 0.70 0.04
CA TRP A 84 -3.12 -0.25 0.56
C TRP A 84 -4.40 0.43 1.06
N LEU A 85 -4.30 1.57 1.76
CA LEU A 85 -5.44 2.36 2.22
C LEU A 85 -6.26 2.92 1.04
N VAL A 86 -5.61 3.44 0.00
CA VAL A 86 -6.27 4.04 -1.18
C VAL A 86 -6.83 2.99 -2.14
N LEU A 87 -6.17 1.83 -2.28
CA LEU A 87 -6.59 0.73 -3.15
C LEU A 87 -7.42 -0.34 -2.42
N ARG A 88 -7.89 -0.08 -1.19
CA ARG A 88 -8.81 -0.99 -0.48
C ARG A 88 -10.05 -1.23 -1.36
N PRO A 89 -10.28 -2.44 -1.89
CA PRO A 89 -11.42 -2.70 -2.75
C PRO A 89 -12.70 -2.66 -1.92
N SER A 90 -13.60 -1.75 -2.27
CA SER A 90 -14.98 -1.77 -1.79
C SER A 90 -15.75 -2.84 -2.54
N LEU A 91 -16.60 -3.58 -1.85
CA LEU A 91 -17.53 -4.51 -2.49
C LEU A 91 -18.55 -3.71 -3.32
N PRO A 92 -18.96 -4.20 -4.50
CA PRO A 92 -20.09 -3.63 -5.22
C PRO A 92 -21.36 -3.75 -4.38
N HIS A 93 -22.24 -2.77 -4.49
CA HIS A 93 -23.56 -2.83 -3.86
C HIS A 93 -24.51 -3.52 -4.85
N PHE A 94 -25.34 -4.43 -4.35
CA PHE A 94 -26.35 -5.15 -5.11
C PHE A 94 -27.73 -4.84 -4.51
N THR A 95 -28.61 -4.30 -5.33
CA THR A 95 -30.02 -4.05 -4.98
C THR A 95 -30.89 -4.88 -5.89
N LEU A 96 -31.78 -5.68 -5.34
CA LEU A 96 -32.83 -6.36 -6.09
C LEU A 96 -33.95 -5.36 -6.35
N HIS A 97 -34.10 -4.95 -7.61
CA HIS A 97 -34.98 -3.85 -8.04
C HIS A 97 -36.36 -4.36 -8.44
N THR A 98 -36.41 -5.45 -9.23
CA THR A 98 -37.68 -6.11 -9.57
C THR A 98 -37.58 -7.63 -9.47
N VAL A 99 -38.69 -8.24 -9.08
CA VAL A 99 -38.96 -9.67 -9.19
C VAL A 99 -40.32 -9.81 -9.83
N SER A 100 -40.42 -10.59 -10.90
CA SER A 100 -41.69 -11.13 -11.37
C SER A 100 -41.60 -12.65 -11.42
N LEU A 101 -42.65 -13.28 -10.92
CA LEU A 101 -42.87 -14.71 -10.94
C LEU A 101 -43.94 -15.00 -11.99
N THR A 102 -43.74 -16.03 -12.80
CA THR A 102 -44.73 -16.51 -13.79
C THR A 102 -44.78 -18.03 -13.80
N ASN A 103 -45.88 -18.59 -14.32
CA ASN A 103 -46.08 -20.04 -14.48
C ASN A 103 -45.95 -20.85 -13.18
N LEU A 104 -46.23 -20.27 -12.02
CA LEU A 104 -46.19 -20.96 -10.73
C LEU A 104 -47.23 -22.10 -10.69
N SER A 105 -46.72 -23.33 -10.65
CA SER A 105 -47.50 -24.56 -10.53
C SER A 105 -46.81 -25.52 -9.55
N THR A 106 -47.60 -26.19 -8.72
CA THR A 106 -47.13 -27.13 -7.70
C THR A 106 -47.82 -28.48 -7.86
N THR A 107 -47.04 -29.56 -7.84
CA THR A 107 -47.55 -30.92 -7.64
C THR A 107 -47.31 -31.35 -6.18
N SER A 108 -47.61 -32.60 -5.83
CA SER A 108 -47.36 -33.13 -4.47
C SER A 108 -45.88 -33.14 -4.04
N GLN A 109 -44.94 -33.11 -5.00
CA GLN A 109 -43.48 -33.20 -4.74
C GLN A 109 -42.63 -32.35 -5.68
N SER A 110 -43.24 -31.48 -6.50
CA SER A 110 -42.48 -30.63 -7.43
C SER A 110 -43.07 -29.24 -7.59
N LEU A 111 -42.17 -28.31 -7.90
CA LEU A 111 -42.43 -26.90 -8.17
C LEU A 111 -42.00 -26.58 -9.62
N SER A 112 -42.88 -25.96 -10.38
CA SER A 112 -42.55 -25.34 -11.66
C SER A 112 -42.87 -23.85 -11.59
N ALA A 113 -41.95 -23.02 -12.08
CA ALA A 113 -42.04 -21.56 -12.00
C ALA A 113 -40.93 -20.91 -12.81
N THR A 114 -41.16 -19.68 -13.27
CA THR A 114 -40.14 -18.83 -13.88
C THR A 114 -40.02 -17.52 -13.09
N TRP A 115 -38.81 -17.21 -12.63
CA TRP A 115 -38.48 -15.93 -11.99
C TRP A 115 -37.72 -15.05 -12.99
N HIS A 116 -38.20 -13.85 -13.24
CA HIS A 116 -37.43 -12.79 -13.87
C HIS A 116 -37.02 -11.78 -12.78
N LEU A 117 -35.72 -11.57 -12.65
CA LEU A 117 -35.12 -10.71 -11.64
C LEU A 117 -34.34 -9.59 -12.32
N ALA A 118 -34.43 -8.37 -11.82
CA ALA A 118 -33.52 -7.30 -12.18
C ALA A 118 -32.74 -6.83 -10.94
N PHE A 119 -31.42 -6.84 -11.03
CA PHE A 119 -30.53 -6.33 -10.00
C PHE A 119 -29.87 -5.04 -10.47
N LEU A 120 -29.86 -4.01 -9.63
CA LEU A 120 -29.01 -2.84 -9.81
C LEU A 120 -27.67 -3.14 -9.12
N VAL A 121 -26.62 -3.25 -9.93
CA VAL A 121 -25.25 -3.51 -9.47
C VAL A 121 -24.47 -2.20 -9.53
N ARG A 122 -23.95 -1.72 -8.40
CA ARG A 122 -23.29 -0.41 -8.28
C ARG A 122 -21.84 -0.53 -7.80
N ASN A 123 -20.89 -0.13 -8.63
CA ASN A 123 -19.47 -0.14 -8.31
C ASN A 123 -19.05 1.16 -7.59
N GLY A 124 -19.03 1.14 -6.25
CA GLY A 124 -18.58 2.28 -5.45
C GLY A 124 -17.10 2.68 -5.63
N ASN A 125 -16.27 1.85 -6.30
CA ASN A 125 -14.83 2.09 -6.41
C ASN A 125 -14.51 3.25 -7.38
N LYS A 126 -13.75 4.23 -6.88
CA LYS A 126 -13.35 5.42 -7.65
C LYS A 126 -12.15 5.21 -8.60
N LYS A 127 -11.41 4.10 -8.44
CA LYS A 127 -10.15 3.80 -9.16
C LYS A 127 -10.05 2.36 -9.67
N MET A 128 -11.00 1.49 -9.33
CA MET A 128 -11.02 0.09 -9.74
C MET A 128 -12.25 -0.22 -10.59
N THR A 129 -12.01 -0.85 -11.74
CA THR A 129 -13.05 -1.50 -12.54
C THR A 129 -13.22 -2.95 -12.07
N ILE A 130 -14.43 -3.47 -12.15
CA ILE A 130 -14.78 -4.84 -11.75
C ILE A 130 -15.15 -5.61 -13.02
N THR A 131 -14.48 -6.73 -13.27
CA THR A 131 -14.89 -7.69 -14.31
C THR A 131 -15.50 -8.91 -13.62
N TYR A 132 -16.77 -9.16 -13.86
CA TYR A 132 -17.48 -10.36 -13.45
C TYR A 132 -17.26 -11.42 -14.54
N ASN A 133 -16.32 -12.34 -14.31
CA ASN A 133 -15.85 -13.31 -15.31
C ASN A 133 -16.86 -14.45 -15.53
N ALA A 134 -17.63 -14.79 -14.50
CA ALA A 134 -18.70 -15.78 -14.51
C ALA A 134 -19.67 -15.45 -13.36
N LEU A 135 -20.97 -15.62 -13.58
CA LEU A 135 -22.00 -15.41 -12.56
C LEU A 135 -23.03 -16.54 -12.62
N ARG A 136 -23.51 -16.98 -11.46
CA ARG A 136 -24.63 -17.90 -11.35
C ARG A 136 -25.60 -17.40 -10.30
N SER A 137 -26.86 -17.33 -10.67
CA SER A 137 -27.99 -16.99 -9.81
C SER A 137 -28.69 -18.26 -9.33
N PHE A 138 -29.26 -18.17 -8.15
CA PHE A 138 -30.00 -19.23 -7.48
C PHE A 138 -31.23 -18.59 -6.80
N VAL A 139 -32.36 -19.26 -6.88
CA VAL A 139 -33.54 -18.97 -6.06
C VAL A 139 -33.74 -20.16 -5.13
N PHE A 140 -33.93 -19.86 -3.85
CA PHE A 140 -34.21 -20.82 -2.80
C PHE A 140 -35.62 -20.60 -2.25
N TYR A 141 -36.33 -21.70 -2.02
CA TYR A 141 -37.49 -21.69 -1.14
C TYR A 141 -37.06 -22.24 0.22
N ARG A 142 -37.07 -21.37 1.23
CA ARG A 142 -36.52 -21.61 2.59
C ARG A 142 -35.03 -22.02 2.56
N ALA A 143 -34.73 -23.32 2.46
CA ALA A 143 -33.37 -23.85 2.44
C ALA A 143 -33.09 -24.78 1.23
N THR A 144 -34.03 -24.86 0.28
CA THR A 144 -33.95 -25.75 -0.88
C THR A 144 -33.78 -24.92 -2.16
N ASP A 145 -32.75 -25.21 -2.96
CA ASP A 145 -32.58 -24.66 -4.32
C ASP A 145 -33.79 -25.10 -5.15
N VAL A 146 -34.52 -24.13 -5.70
CA VAL A 146 -35.65 -24.40 -6.59
C VAL A 146 -35.33 -24.13 -8.05
N ALA A 147 -34.46 -23.17 -8.33
CA ALA A 147 -33.99 -22.86 -9.67
C ALA A 147 -32.62 -22.17 -9.62
N ASN A 148 -31.79 -22.45 -10.63
CA ASN A 148 -30.53 -21.74 -10.84
C ASN A 148 -30.32 -21.41 -12.33
N SER A 149 -29.51 -20.39 -12.62
CA SER A 149 -29.27 -19.91 -13.98
C SER A 149 -27.93 -19.18 -14.07
N GLU A 150 -27.19 -19.40 -15.15
CA GLU A 150 -25.94 -18.68 -15.43
C GLU A 150 -26.23 -17.33 -16.10
N LEU A 151 -25.45 -16.30 -15.77
CA LEU A 151 -25.63 -14.96 -16.33
C LEU A 151 -24.40 -14.55 -17.13
N ALA A 152 -24.63 -13.75 -18.16
CA ALA A 152 -23.59 -13.24 -19.05
C ALA A 152 -22.49 -12.50 -18.26
N PRO A 153 -21.20 -12.84 -18.46
CA PRO A 153 -20.08 -12.08 -17.94
C PRO A 153 -20.14 -10.62 -18.38
N PHE A 154 -19.88 -9.69 -17.47
CA PHE A 154 -19.87 -8.26 -17.78
C PHE A 154 -18.74 -7.52 -17.07
N LYS A 155 -18.42 -6.33 -17.58
CA LYS A 155 -17.46 -5.40 -16.99
C LYS A 155 -18.18 -4.15 -16.52
N GLN A 156 -17.80 -3.68 -15.33
CA GLN A 156 -18.31 -2.50 -14.69
C GLN A 156 -17.16 -1.52 -14.43
N ASP A 157 -17.28 -0.31 -14.97
CA ASP A 157 -16.29 0.74 -14.82
C ASP A 157 -16.38 1.45 -13.46
N THR A 158 -15.45 2.36 -13.18
CA THR A 158 -15.39 3.08 -11.89
C THR A 158 -16.63 3.94 -11.68
N LYS A 159 -17.27 3.86 -10.52
CA LYS A 159 -18.51 4.59 -10.16
C LYS A 159 -19.71 4.34 -11.09
N SER A 160 -19.68 3.32 -11.95
CA SER A 160 -20.83 3.02 -12.81
C SER A 160 -21.86 2.15 -12.10
N GLU A 161 -23.08 2.19 -12.60
CA GLU A 161 -24.20 1.32 -12.23
C GLU A 161 -24.60 0.49 -13.44
N THR A 162 -25.12 -0.71 -13.23
CA THR A 162 -25.44 -1.64 -14.32
C THR A 162 -26.61 -2.52 -13.90
N THR A 163 -27.66 -2.54 -14.71
CA THR A 163 -28.80 -3.43 -14.52
C THR A 163 -28.45 -4.82 -15.02
N LEU A 164 -28.53 -5.81 -14.14
CA LEU A 164 -28.26 -7.21 -14.40
C LEU A 164 -29.59 -7.97 -14.36
N ASN A 165 -30.07 -8.41 -15.52
CA ASN A 165 -31.29 -9.19 -15.63
C ASN A 165 -30.97 -10.69 -15.54
N ALA A 166 -31.74 -11.43 -14.74
CA ALA A 166 -31.65 -12.87 -14.61
C ALA A 166 -33.02 -13.49 -14.92
N THR A 167 -33.03 -14.60 -15.65
CA THR A 167 -34.22 -15.46 -15.77
C THR A 167 -33.85 -16.85 -15.28
N LEU A 168 -34.59 -17.35 -14.30
CA LEU A 168 -34.42 -18.66 -13.71
C LEU A 168 -35.69 -19.46 -13.91
N VAL A 169 -35.56 -20.73 -14.29
CA VAL A 169 -36.69 -21.61 -14.60
C VAL A 169 -36.59 -22.87 -13.75
N ALA A 170 -37.58 -23.11 -12.90
CA ALA A 170 -37.85 -24.42 -12.32
C ALA A 170 -38.77 -25.20 -13.26
N ALA A 171 -38.30 -26.33 -13.78
CA ALA A 171 -39.10 -27.28 -14.53
C ALA A 171 -39.23 -28.57 -13.71
N SER A 172 -40.34 -28.71 -12.98
CA SER A 172 -40.57 -29.81 -12.03
C SER A 172 -39.43 -30.01 -11.02
N SER A 173 -38.92 -28.91 -10.46
CA SER A 173 -37.90 -28.92 -9.41
C SER A 173 -38.43 -29.65 -8.17
N TYR A 174 -37.64 -30.55 -7.59
CA TYR A 174 -38.07 -31.36 -6.45
C TYR A 174 -38.22 -30.48 -5.19
N LEU A 175 -39.41 -30.53 -4.59
CA LEU A 175 -39.70 -29.84 -3.34
C LEU A 175 -40.48 -30.79 -2.43
N GLY A 176 -39.98 -31.02 -1.21
CA GLY A 176 -40.60 -31.99 -0.30
C GLY A 176 -42.07 -31.67 0.00
N PRO A 177 -42.95 -32.68 0.24
CA PRO A 177 -44.39 -32.45 0.44
C PRO A 177 -44.73 -31.39 1.51
N SER A 178 -43.96 -31.35 2.60
CA SER A 178 -44.11 -30.35 3.66
C SER A 178 -43.79 -28.92 3.19
N LEU A 179 -42.80 -28.75 2.31
CA LEU A 179 -42.45 -27.47 1.72
C LEU A 179 -43.50 -27.03 0.67
N ILE A 180 -44.05 -27.95 -0.12
CA ILE A 180 -45.19 -27.68 -1.01
C ILE A 180 -46.40 -27.19 -0.20
N ASN A 181 -46.73 -27.86 0.90
CA ASN A 181 -47.84 -27.45 1.77
C ASN A 181 -47.61 -26.06 2.38
N ASN A 182 -46.39 -25.76 2.84
CA ASN A 182 -46.02 -24.44 3.33
C ASN A 182 -46.13 -23.35 2.25
N LEU A 183 -45.65 -23.64 1.03
CA LEU A 183 -45.71 -22.70 -0.10
C LEU A 183 -47.16 -22.41 -0.51
N ASN A 184 -48.02 -23.44 -0.51
CA ASN A 184 -49.45 -23.26 -0.78
C ASN A 184 -50.19 -22.51 0.34
N ALA A 185 -49.77 -22.65 1.60
CA ALA A 185 -50.29 -21.83 2.70
C ALA A 185 -49.86 -20.35 2.57
N GLU A 186 -48.57 -20.10 2.33
CA GLU A 186 -48.03 -18.73 2.09
C GLU A 186 -48.68 -18.06 0.86
N ARG A 187 -49.00 -18.84 -0.18
CA ARG A 187 -49.78 -18.39 -1.34
C ARG A 187 -51.25 -18.08 -1.01
N ALA A 188 -51.86 -18.77 -0.05
CA ALA A 188 -53.19 -18.43 0.44
C ALA A 188 -53.18 -17.10 1.23
N ASP A 189 -52.08 -16.81 1.94
CA ASP A 189 -51.80 -15.53 2.59
C ASP A 189 -51.37 -14.41 1.60
N ASN A 190 -51.42 -14.69 0.29
CA ASN A 190 -51.07 -13.81 -0.83
C ASN A 190 -49.58 -13.40 -0.93
N SER A 191 -48.66 -13.98 -0.15
CA SER A 191 -47.24 -13.66 -0.25
C SER A 191 -46.32 -14.83 0.09
N VAL A 192 -45.43 -15.16 -0.83
CA VAL A 192 -44.42 -16.21 -0.67
C VAL A 192 -43.03 -15.57 -0.51
N LEU A 193 -42.26 -16.05 0.47
CA LEU A 193 -40.91 -15.57 0.73
C LEU A 193 -39.87 -16.45 0.02
N PHE A 194 -39.04 -15.84 -0.82
CA PHE A 194 -37.90 -16.49 -1.48
C PHE A 194 -36.57 -15.89 -1.03
N ASP A 195 -35.53 -16.70 -1.00
CA ASP A 195 -34.15 -16.25 -0.83
C ASP A 195 -33.46 -16.27 -2.20
N VAL A 196 -32.79 -15.18 -2.57
CA VAL A 196 -32.19 -15.01 -3.89
C VAL A 196 -30.70 -14.80 -3.76
N GLN A 197 -29.90 -15.67 -4.37
CA GLN A 197 -28.44 -15.65 -4.26
C GLN A 197 -27.77 -15.46 -5.62
N ILE A 198 -26.66 -14.72 -5.67
CA ILE A 198 -25.72 -14.71 -6.80
C ILE A 198 -24.34 -15.11 -6.29
N VAL A 199 -23.69 -16.01 -7.00
CA VAL A 199 -22.26 -16.32 -6.85
C VAL A 199 -21.54 -15.85 -8.10
N ALA A 200 -20.57 -14.95 -7.95
CA ALA A 200 -19.83 -14.38 -9.06
C ALA A 200 -18.31 -14.53 -8.89
N SER A 201 -17.61 -14.91 -9.96
CA SER A 201 -16.16 -14.85 -10.05
C SER A 201 -15.75 -13.46 -10.53
N THR A 202 -15.15 -12.65 -9.66
CA THR A 202 -14.85 -11.24 -9.92
C THR A 202 -13.34 -10.99 -9.99
N SER A 203 -12.91 -10.09 -10.87
CA SER A 203 -11.52 -9.61 -10.89
C SER A 203 -11.48 -8.09 -10.91
N PHE A 204 -10.67 -7.51 -10.03
CA PHE A 204 -10.52 -6.06 -9.90
C PHE A 204 -9.31 -5.59 -10.72
N ARG A 205 -9.42 -4.42 -11.37
CA ARG A 205 -8.34 -3.82 -12.14
C ARG A 205 -8.22 -2.32 -11.86
N SER A 206 -7.01 -1.85 -11.57
CA SER A 206 -6.67 -0.44 -11.37
C SER A 206 -5.61 -0.04 -12.39
N GLY A 207 -6.03 0.59 -13.50
CA GLY A 207 -5.16 0.91 -14.63
C GLY A 207 -4.50 -0.34 -15.21
N SER A 208 -3.17 -0.39 -15.19
CA SER A 208 -2.39 -1.56 -15.63
C SER A 208 -2.31 -2.68 -14.59
N TRP A 209 -2.64 -2.43 -13.32
CA TRP A 209 -2.56 -3.43 -12.27
C TRP A 209 -3.82 -4.30 -12.21
N ARG A 210 -3.65 -5.62 -12.41
CA ARG A 210 -4.72 -6.63 -12.28
C ARG A 210 -4.58 -7.34 -10.93
N PHE A 211 -5.62 -7.27 -10.10
CA PHE A 211 -5.69 -8.01 -8.85
C PHE A 211 -6.10 -9.47 -9.09
N ARG A 212 -5.85 -10.34 -8.10
CA ARG A 212 -6.31 -11.74 -8.13
C ARG A 212 -7.84 -11.80 -8.22
N THR A 213 -8.34 -12.79 -8.95
CA THR A 213 -9.76 -13.16 -8.97
C THR A 213 -10.23 -13.57 -7.57
N ARG A 214 -11.44 -13.16 -7.19
CA ARG A 214 -12.12 -13.54 -5.95
C ARG A 214 -13.55 -13.97 -6.24
N PHE A 215 -14.08 -14.88 -5.45
CA PHE A 215 -15.51 -15.12 -5.42
C PHE A 215 -16.22 -14.01 -4.64
N LEU A 216 -17.39 -13.63 -5.12
CA LEU A 216 -18.33 -12.71 -4.50
C LEU A 216 -19.63 -13.47 -4.31
N LYS A 217 -20.21 -13.40 -3.12
CA LYS A 217 -21.52 -13.96 -2.79
C LYS A 217 -22.45 -12.80 -2.45
N VAL A 218 -23.61 -12.81 -3.06
CA VAL A 218 -24.70 -11.84 -2.86
C VAL A 218 -25.92 -12.62 -2.41
N LEU A 219 -26.61 -12.17 -1.36
CA LEU A 219 -27.85 -12.80 -0.89
C LEU A 219 -28.89 -11.73 -0.51
N CYS A 220 -30.05 -11.81 -1.16
CA CYS A 220 -31.25 -11.05 -0.82
C CYS A 220 -32.16 -12.03 -0.06
N GLN A 221 -32.32 -11.81 1.25
CA GLN A 221 -33.11 -12.70 2.12
C GLN A 221 -34.57 -12.27 2.22
N LYS A 222 -35.47 -13.24 2.37
CA LYS A 222 -36.92 -13.05 2.62
C LYS A 222 -37.56 -12.07 1.64
N VAL A 223 -37.25 -12.24 0.35
CA VAL A 223 -37.82 -11.43 -0.72
C VAL A 223 -39.30 -11.78 -0.85
N PRO A 224 -40.22 -10.85 -0.56
CA PRO A 224 -41.65 -11.13 -0.62
C PRO A 224 -42.15 -10.97 -2.05
N VAL A 225 -42.75 -12.03 -2.59
CA VAL A 225 -43.43 -12.01 -3.88
C VAL A 225 -44.93 -12.13 -3.61
N SER A 226 -45.73 -11.18 -4.10
CA SER A 226 -47.20 -11.23 -3.99
C SER A 226 -47.74 -12.27 -4.96
N VAL A 227 -48.32 -13.35 -4.46
CA VAL A 227 -48.87 -14.43 -5.30
C VAL A 227 -50.22 -14.81 -4.73
N SER A 228 -51.30 -14.55 -5.47
CA SER A 228 -52.63 -14.97 -5.04
C SER A 228 -52.87 -16.46 -5.33
N SER A 229 -53.84 -17.05 -4.63
CA SER A 229 -54.27 -18.44 -4.85
C SER A 229 -54.70 -18.71 -6.31
N ASN A 230 -55.33 -17.72 -6.94
CA ASN A 230 -55.92 -17.84 -8.28
C ASN A 230 -54.98 -17.39 -9.42
N SER A 231 -53.82 -16.80 -9.10
CA SER A 231 -52.82 -16.36 -10.09
C SER A 231 -51.60 -17.28 -10.10
N SER A 232 -51.08 -17.62 -11.29
CA SER A 232 -49.78 -18.26 -11.46
C SER A 232 -48.62 -17.25 -11.59
N SER A 233 -48.90 -15.95 -11.48
CA SER A 233 -47.92 -14.87 -11.49
C SER A 233 -47.93 -14.04 -10.21
N GLY A 234 -46.82 -13.33 -9.98
CA GLY A 234 -46.63 -12.46 -8.82
C GLY A 234 -45.48 -11.47 -8.98
N GLU A 235 -45.42 -10.46 -8.11
CA GLU A 235 -44.45 -9.36 -8.19
C GLU A 235 -43.79 -9.02 -6.84
N LEU A 236 -42.69 -8.27 -6.86
CA LEU A 236 -41.95 -7.85 -5.66
C LEU A 236 -42.77 -6.91 -4.76
N VAL A 237 -42.88 -7.24 -3.47
CA VAL A 237 -43.61 -6.41 -2.49
C VAL A 237 -42.66 -5.46 -1.73
N GLY A 238 -43.01 -4.18 -1.75
CA GLY A 238 -42.31 -3.12 -1.00
C GLY A 238 -41.09 -2.52 -1.71
N GLY A 239 -40.95 -2.75 -3.03
CA GLY A 239 -39.90 -2.15 -3.85
C GLY A 239 -38.50 -2.69 -3.59
N ASP A 240 -37.50 -1.92 -4.03
CA ASP A 240 -36.08 -2.23 -4.00
C ASP A 240 -35.58 -2.80 -2.65
N ARG A 241 -34.81 -3.89 -2.72
CA ARG A 241 -34.20 -4.55 -1.56
C ARG A 241 -32.69 -4.58 -1.66
N GLU A 242 -31.99 -4.03 -0.67
CA GLU A 242 -30.55 -4.20 -0.55
C GLU A 242 -30.19 -5.67 -0.24
N CYS A 243 -29.17 -6.19 -0.92
CA CYS A 243 -28.70 -7.55 -0.75
C CYS A 243 -27.35 -7.55 0.00
N GLN A 244 -27.15 -8.54 0.87
CA GLN A 244 -25.90 -8.70 1.61
C GLN A 244 -24.81 -9.20 0.67
N VAL A 245 -23.61 -8.61 0.73
CA VAL A 245 -22.49 -8.93 -0.16
C VAL A 245 -21.23 -9.27 0.64
N TRP A 246 -20.61 -10.42 0.36
CA TRP A 246 -19.36 -10.87 0.97
C TRP A 246 -18.48 -11.67 0.00
N THR A 247 -17.27 -12.03 0.43
CA THR A 247 -16.27 -12.79 -0.37
C THR A 247 -15.76 -14.00 0.39
#